data_AF-A0A6M3XZ71-F1
#
_entry.id   AF-A0A6M3XZ71-F1
#
_cell.length_a   1.000
_cell.length_b   1.000
_cell.length_c   1.000
_cell.angle_alpha   90.00
_cell.angle_beta   90.00
_cell.angle_gamma   90.00
#
_symmetry.space_group_name_H-M   'P 1'
#
loop_
_entity.id
_entity.type
_entity.pdbx_description
1 polymer ?
#
loop_
_entity_poly.entity_id
_entity_poly.type
_entity_poly.pdbx_seq_one_letter_code
_entity_poly.pdbx_strand_id
1 'polypeptide(L)'
;MNHTPGKWYEASTGNHQALIVAEDTGENIAVAYDKKNAAIIASVPDMLEACEAIKAIIDNYWLHNYMKDNPASGMINEITELLETAIRKTEGE
;
A
#
# COMPACT_ATOMS: atom_id res chain seq x y z
N MET A 1 8.56 -12.83 0.41
CA MET A 1 8.73 -12.40 -1.00
C MET A 1 8.22 -10.96 -1.05
N ASN A 2 8.81 -10.03 -1.81
CA ASN A 2 8.13 -8.76 -2.03
C ASN A 2 6.93 -9.02 -2.94
N HIS A 3 5.73 -8.95 -2.38
CA HIS A 3 4.48 -9.27 -3.11
C HIS A 3 4.10 -8.18 -4.13
N THR A 4 4.80 -7.04 -4.10
CA THR A 4 4.67 -5.89 -5.01
C THR A 4 6.02 -5.60 -5.70
N PRO A 5 6.40 -6.34 -6.77
CA PRO A 5 7.67 -6.10 -7.46
C PRO A 5 7.54 -4.86 -8.34
N GLY A 6 7.85 -3.69 -7.77
CA GLY A 6 7.94 -2.43 -8.52
C GLY A 6 6.58 -1.85 -8.92
N LYS A 7 6.62 -0.85 -9.79
CA LYS A 7 5.44 -0.10 -10.23
C LYS A 7 4.55 -0.95 -11.10
N TRP A 8 3.24 -0.78 -10.94
CA TRP A 8 2.23 -1.42 -11.77
C TRP A 8 1.44 -0.38 -12.56
N TYR A 9 0.95 -0.76 -13.73
CA TYR A 9 0.08 0.08 -14.53
C TYR A 9 -1.12 -0.71 -15.05
N GLU A 10 -2.23 0.00 -15.30
CA GLU A 10 -3.38 -0.59 -15.96
C GLU A 10 -3.15 -0.69 -17.47
N ALA A 11 -3.35 -1.89 -18.02
CA ALA A 11 -3.39 -2.13 -19.45
C ALA A 11 -4.84 -2.38 -19.88
N SER A 12 -5.34 -1.55 -20.79
CA SER A 12 -6.69 -1.74 -21.33
C SER A 12 -6.73 -2.96 -22.24
N THR A 13 -7.64 -3.88 -21.95
CA THR A 13 -7.98 -4.98 -22.87
C THR A 13 -9.31 -4.71 -23.56
N GLY A 14 -9.54 -5.40 -24.68
CA GLY A 14 -10.87 -5.48 -25.29
C GLY A 14 -11.85 -6.17 -24.33
N ASN A 15 -13.08 -5.66 -24.27
CA ASN A 15 -14.14 -6.01 -23.29
C ASN A 15 -13.96 -5.39 -21.90
N HIS A 16 -14.98 -5.49 -21.05
CA HIS A 16 -15.17 -4.76 -19.78
C HIS A 16 -14.13 -5.01 -18.66
N GLN A 17 -12.97 -5.61 -18.97
CA GLN A 17 -11.91 -5.95 -18.02
C GLN A 17 -10.59 -5.19 -18.31
N ALA A 18 -9.73 -5.08 -17.32
CA ALA A 18 -8.37 -4.55 -17.46
C ALA A 18 -7.34 -5.53 -16.90
N LEU A 19 -6.12 -5.43 -17.40
CA LEU A 19 -4.96 -6.13 -16.85
C LEU A 19 -4.15 -5.17 -15.99
N ILE A 20 -3.52 -5.70 -14.94
CA ILE A 20 -2.52 -5.00 -14.15
C ILE A 20 -1.18 -5.60 -14.51
N VAL A 21 -0.27 -4.76 -14.99
CA VAL A 21 1.00 -5.17 -15.55
C VAL A 21 2.14 -4.53 -14.77
N ALA A 22 3.17 -5.31 -14.44
CA ALA A 22 4.39 -4.78 -13.83
C ALA A 22 5.20 -3.99 -14.87
N GLU A 23 5.59 -2.76 -14.54
CA GLU A 23 6.31 -1.85 -15.45
C GLU A 23 7.69 -2.41 -15.83
N ASP A 24 8.41 -2.98 -14.86
CA ASP A 24 9.79 -3.42 -15.05
C ASP A 24 9.91 -4.73 -15.84
N THR A 25 8.92 -5.63 -15.73
CA THR A 25 8.98 -6.99 -16.29
C THR A 25 7.98 -7.24 -17.42
N GLY A 26 6.93 -6.42 -17.53
CA GLY A 26 5.79 -6.66 -18.42
C GLY A 26 4.91 -7.83 -18.00
N GLU A 27 5.08 -8.36 -16.79
CA GLU A 27 4.29 -9.49 -16.28
C GLU A 27 2.84 -9.08 -15.97
N ASN A 28 1.88 -9.94 -16.34
CA ASN A 28 0.48 -9.78 -15.94
C ASN A 28 0.30 -10.19 -14.48
N ILE A 29 0.21 -9.21 -13.59
CA ILE A 29 0.08 -9.42 -12.14
C ILE A 29 -1.35 -9.78 -11.75
N ALA A 30 -2.34 -9.11 -12.34
CA ALA A 30 -3.75 -9.31 -12.00
C ALA A 30 -4.69 -8.98 -13.17
N VAL A 31 -5.94 -9.41 -13.03
CA VAL A 31 -7.05 -9.07 -13.93
C VAL A 31 -8.16 -8.40 -13.11
N ALA A 32 -8.56 -7.20 -13.51
CA ALA A 32 -9.71 -6.50 -12.96
C ALA A 32 -10.93 -6.72 -13.86
N TYR A 33 -11.91 -7.48 -13.38
CA TYR A 33 -13.15 -7.74 -14.13
C TYR A 33 -14.05 -6.50 -14.27
N ASP A 34 -13.96 -5.55 -13.33
CA ASP A 34 -14.50 -4.20 -13.50
C ASP A 34 -13.34 -3.24 -13.73
N LYS A 35 -13.30 -2.63 -14.93
CA LYS A 35 -12.29 -1.63 -15.31
C LYS A 35 -12.14 -0.50 -14.30
N LYS A 36 -13.19 -0.14 -13.56
CA LYS A 36 -13.12 0.93 -12.55
C LYS A 36 -12.18 0.61 -11.40
N ASN A 37 -11.94 -0.66 -11.13
CA ASN A 37 -11.03 -1.09 -10.05
C ASN A 37 -9.57 -1.14 -10.51
N ALA A 38 -9.30 -1.05 -11.81
CA ALA A 38 -7.97 -1.30 -12.37
C ALA A 38 -6.93 -0.29 -11.86
N ALA A 39 -7.24 1.00 -11.95
CA ALA A 39 -6.39 2.07 -11.42
C ALA A 39 -6.10 1.91 -9.92
N ILE A 40 -7.11 1.50 -9.12
CA ILE A 40 -6.94 1.27 -7.68
C ILE A 40 -5.98 0.10 -7.43
N ILE A 41 -6.14 -1.01 -8.15
CA ILE A 41 -5.26 -2.17 -8.00
C ILE A 41 -3.84 -1.84 -8.48
N ALA A 42 -3.68 -1.11 -9.58
CA ALA A 42 -2.38 -0.67 -10.08
C ALA A 42 -1.62 0.23 -9.08
N SER A 43 -2.34 0.99 -8.26
CA SER A 43 -1.73 1.87 -7.24
C SER A 43 -1.23 1.15 -5.97
N VAL A 44 -1.45 -0.17 -5.83
CA VAL A 44 -1.10 -0.90 -4.59
C VAL A 44 0.39 -0.78 -4.21
N PRO A 45 1.37 -0.88 -5.12
CA PRO A 45 2.78 -0.67 -4.77
C PRO A 45 3.06 0.73 -4.21
N ASP A 46 2.53 1.77 -4.86
CA ASP A 46 2.70 3.16 -4.42
C ASP A 46 2.00 3.41 -3.06
N MET A 47 0.84 2.80 -2.84
CA MET A 47 0.12 2.86 -1.56
C MET A 47 0.89 2.17 -0.44
N LEU A 48 1.54 1.04 -0.70
CA LEU A 48 2.39 0.36 0.27
C LEU A 48 3.58 1.24 0.66
N GLU A 49 4.30 1.79 -0.33
CA GLU A 49 5.43 2.67 -0.09
C GLU A 49 5.02 3.88 0.76
N ALA A 50 3.85 4.48 0.49
CA ALA A 50 3.31 5.56 1.30
C ALA A 50 3.00 5.13 2.73
N CYS A 51 2.40 3.94 2.94
CA CYS A 51 2.14 3.41 4.27
C CYS A 51 3.43 3.18 5.07
N GLU A 52 4.45 2.59 4.45
CA GLU A 52 5.77 2.36 5.06
C GLU A 52 6.46 3.67 5.42
N ALA A 53 6.41 4.67 4.54
CA ALA A 53 6.98 5.99 4.79
C ALA A 53 6.31 6.69 5.99
N ILE A 54 4.97 6.65 6.07
CA ILE A 54 4.25 7.22 7.21
C ILE A 54 4.59 6.47 8.49
N LYS A 55 4.66 5.14 8.44
CA LYS A 55 5.04 4.32 9.59
C LYS A 55 6.43 4.71 10.11
N ALA A 56 7.41 4.87 9.22
CA ALA A 56 8.77 5.29 9.59
C ALA A 56 8.80 6.68 10.28
N ILE A 57 7.97 7.62 9.82
CA ILE A 57 7.82 8.94 10.45
C ILE A 57 7.27 8.81 11.88
N ILE A 58 6.24 7.97 12.07
CA ILE A 58 5.62 7.73 13.38
C ILE A 58 6.62 7.05 14.32
N ASP A 59 7.33 6.02 13.86
CA ASP A 59 8.35 5.32 14.64
C ASP A 59 9.46 6.29 15.08
N ASN A 60 9.90 7.17 14.18
CA ASN A 60 10.87 8.22 14.49
C ASN A 60 10.32 9.24 15.52
N TYR A 61 9.06 9.65 15.38
CA TYR A 61 8.40 10.53 16.35
C TYR A 61 8.42 9.91 17.75
N TRP A 62 8.10 8.62 17.87
CA TRP A 62 8.11 7.92 19.16
C TRP A 62 9.51 7.77 19.76
N LEU A 63 10.52 7.47 18.93
CA LEU A 63 11.91 7.40 19.36
C LEU A 63 12.37 8.72 20.01
N HIS A 64 11.90 9.86 19.49
CA HIS A 64 12.32 11.18 19.97
C HIS A 64 11.40 11.80 21.04
N ASN A 65 10.13 11.42 21.10
CA ASN A 65 9.12 12.07 21.96
C ASN A 65 8.50 11.13 22.99
N TYR A 66 9.33 10.32 23.67
CA TYR A 66 8.90 9.35 24.69
C TYR A 66 8.15 10.01 25.87
N MET A 67 6.87 10.32 25.68
CA MET A 67 6.00 10.93 26.68
C MET A 67 4.69 10.16 26.73
N LYS A 68 4.56 9.38 27.80
CA LYS A 68 3.40 8.53 28.12
C LYS A 68 2.08 9.32 28.26
N ASP A 69 2.17 10.64 28.39
CA ASP A 69 1.05 11.55 28.66
C ASP A 69 0.76 12.52 27.51
N ASN A 70 1.28 12.28 26.31
CA ASN A 70 0.97 13.10 25.15
C ASN A 70 -0.50 12.88 24.74
N PRO A 71 -1.35 13.93 24.67
CA PRO A 71 -2.75 13.80 24.27
C PRO A 71 -2.93 13.26 22.84
N ALA A 72 -1.91 13.33 21.99
CA ALA A 72 -1.93 12.74 20.65
C ALA A 72 -1.62 11.22 20.63
N SER A 73 -1.18 10.63 21.75
CA SER A 73 -0.75 9.23 21.82
C SER A 73 -1.81 8.23 21.36
N GLY A 74 -3.07 8.43 21.77
CA GLY A 74 -4.19 7.57 21.37
C GLY A 74 -4.40 7.56 19.85
N MET A 75 -4.41 8.75 19.23
CA MET A 75 -4.57 8.89 17.78
C MET A 75 -3.38 8.29 17.02
N ILE A 76 -2.16 8.48 17.52
CA ILE A 76 -0.97 7.92 16.88
C ILE A 76 -1.00 6.38 16.95
N ASN A 77 -1.40 5.79 18.07
CA ASN A 77 -1.54 4.34 18.19
C ASN A 77 -2.59 3.78 17.21
N GLU A 78 -3.73 4.44 17.08
CA GLU A 78 -4.77 4.04 16.11
C GLU A 78 -4.24 4.08 14.66
N ILE A 79 -3.50 5.12 14.29
CA ILE A 79 -2.87 5.22 12.97
C ILE A 79 -1.83 4.10 12.77
N THR A 80 -1.01 3.80 13.79
CA THR A 80 -0.05 2.70 13.73
C THR A 80 -0.74 1.36 13.46
N GLU A 81 -1.81 1.04 14.20
CA GLU A 81 -2.57 -0.20 14.01
C GLU A 81 -3.18 -0.31 12.60
N LEU A 82 -3.69 0.81 12.06
CA LEU A 82 -4.22 0.88 10.70
C LEU A 82 -3.13 0.64 9.66
N LEU A 83 -1.95 1.26 9.82
CA LEU A 83 -0.82 1.09 8.90
C LEU A 83 -0.28 -0.34 8.93
N GLU A 84 -0.08 -0.92 10.11
CA GLU A 84 0.38 -2.31 10.25
C GLU A 84 -0.61 -3.30 9.64
N THR A 85 -1.91 -3.03 9.76
CA THR A 85 -2.93 -3.85 9.11
C THR A 85 -2.92 -3.71 7.59
N ALA A 86 -2.70 -2.49 7.06
CA ALA A 86 -2.64 -2.25 5.63
C ALA A 86 -1.39 -2.88 4.97
N ILE A 87 -0.24 -2.75 5.63
CA ILE A 87 1.04 -3.32 5.18
C ILE A 87 0.93 -4.85 5.13
N ARG A 88 0.55 -5.51 6.24
CA ARG A 88 0.39 -6.98 6.29
C ARG A 88 -0.52 -7.54 5.21
N LYS A 89 -1.68 -6.90 4.99
CA LYS A 89 -2.61 -7.31 3.93
C LYS A 89 -2.00 -7.23 2.53
N THR A 90 -1.17 -6.21 2.29
CA THR A 90 -0.48 -6.05 1.00
C THR A 90 0.64 -7.08 0.84
N GLU A 91 1.30 -7.46 1.93
CA GLU A 91 2.31 -8.51 1.98
C GLU A 91 1.70 -9.93 1.98
N GLY A 92 0.37 -10.06 2.02
CA GLY A 92 -0.31 -11.36 1.98
C GLY A 92 -0.36 -12.12 3.31
N GLU A 93 -0.23 -11.42 4.43
CA GLU A 93 -0.38 -11.94 5.81
C GLU A 93 -1.78 -11.74 6.41
#